data_AF-A0A0D2CFZ7-F1
#
_entry.id   AF-A0A0D2CFZ7-F1
#
_cell.length_a   1.000
_cell.length_b   1.000
_cell.length_c   1.000
_cell.angle_alpha   90.00
_cell.angle_beta   90.00
_cell.angle_gamma   90.00
#
_symmetry.space_group_name_H-M   'P 1'
#
loop_
_entity.id
_entity.type
_entity.pdbx_description
1 polymer ?
#
loop_
_entity_poly.entity_id
_entity_poly.type
_entity_poly.pdbx_seq_one_letter_code
_entity_poly.pdbx_strand_id
1 'polypeptide(L)'
;MRSNMSLKGLSLLATLGVAAALRPNDTTICDYYTPLILGKENTPANQQELMALITHTFILGNYTTPNVGVKVDGIAGPRTYQGHEVNLLPYFTGGYVSSNVGGKASVVNYLDDGGAAALLANKPANTTNSNQYRLLTHVYQYFGDFYGCSQQGSEDFRHYQGVASMWEVHKFMDPNLFEASYFNDQIALAGQSIGFEDPDVAFTRAGLEQTFNSRCLPPATVIPPSAGPQLQSICTDVNTCPLAENANCSAYPDGGVLQYPAIANVTLLEGVPKENDTIGLSTASASGSASSATASVSSTASGSAASPSASSTGAAAYTFGIGNPLAVLAGMAGLLFTALVL
;
A
#
# COMPACT_ATOMS: atom_id res chain seq x y z
N MET A 1 -34.16 14.32 60.99
CA MET A 1 -33.69 13.15 60.21
C MET A 1 -33.81 13.48 58.73
N ARG A 2 -32.69 13.82 58.08
CA ARG A 2 -32.56 13.94 56.63
C ARG A 2 -31.20 13.35 56.25
N SER A 3 -31.25 12.31 55.43
CA SER A 3 -30.10 11.57 54.89
C SER A 3 -29.22 12.44 54.00
N ASN A 4 -27.91 12.21 54.02
CA ASN A 4 -27.04 12.47 52.89
C ASN A 4 -26.13 11.25 52.68
N MET A 5 -26.41 10.53 51.59
CA MET A 5 -25.53 9.52 51.00
C MET A 5 -24.28 10.21 50.44
N SER A 6 -23.10 9.84 50.93
CA SER A 6 -21.83 10.20 50.31
C SER A 6 -21.46 9.13 49.28
N LEU A 7 -21.65 9.43 48.00
CA LEU A 7 -21.21 8.58 46.90
C LEU A 7 -19.68 8.65 46.78
N LYS A 8 -19.05 7.48 46.80
CA LYS A 8 -17.62 7.26 46.52
C LYS A 8 -17.31 7.66 45.08
N GLY A 9 -16.41 8.64 44.90
CA GLY A 9 -15.80 8.93 43.60
C GLY A 9 -14.58 8.05 43.39
N LEU A 10 -14.71 6.99 42.61
CA LEU A 10 -13.59 6.20 42.10
C LEU A 10 -13.20 6.80 40.74
N SER A 11 -12.17 7.64 40.71
CA SER A 11 -11.62 8.17 39.45
C SER A 11 -10.80 7.10 38.75
N LEU A 12 -11.36 6.52 37.68
CA LEU A 12 -10.65 5.66 36.76
C LEU A 12 -9.86 6.55 35.78
N LEU A 13 -8.55 6.70 35.98
CA LEU A 13 -7.67 7.26 34.95
C LEU A 13 -7.47 6.19 33.88
N ALA A 14 -8.15 6.35 32.73
CA ALA A 14 -7.83 5.60 31.53
C ALA A 14 -6.55 6.18 30.90
N THR A 15 -5.41 5.53 31.14
CA THR A 15 -4.20 5.78 30.37
C THR A 15 -4.38 5.16 28.98
N LEU A 16 -4.55 6.00 27.96
CA LEU A 16 -4.40 5.60 26.55
C LEU A 16 -2.93 5.23 26.33
N GLY A 17 -2.60 3.96 26.50
CA GLY A 17 -1.30 3.42 26.13
C GLY A 17 -1.19 3.39 24.61
N VAL A 18 -0.18 4.04 24.05
CA VAL A 18 0.24 3.76 22.68
C VAL A 18 0.78 2.33 22.70
N ALA A 19 0.06 1.38 22.09
CA ALA A 19 0.55 0.03 21.93
C ALA A 19 1.80 0.09 21.04
N ALA A 20 2.98 -0.07 21.62
CA ALA A 20 4.19 -0.33 20.87
C ALA A 20 4.20 -1.80 20.43
N ALA A 21 4.79 -2.10 19.28
CA ALA A 21 5.02 -3.48 18.88
C ALA A 21 5.91 -4.16 19.93
N LEU A 22 5.75 -5.48 20.14
CA LEU A 22 6.65 -6.29 20.96
C LEU A 22 8.05 -6.40 20.34
N ARG A 23 8.19 -6.04 19.05
CA ARG A 23 9.47 -5.90 18.37
C ARG A 23 10.37 -4.90 19.11
N PRO A 24 11.62 -5.29 19.46
CA PRO A 24 12.61 -4.34 20.00
C PRO A 24 12.88 -3.19 19.04
N ASN A 25 13.06 -1.98 19.57
CA ASN A 25 13.26 -0.76 18.77
C ASN A 25 14.51 -0.78 17.88
N ASP A 26 15.50 -1.62 18.20
CA ASP A 26 16.76 -1.81 17.46
C ASP A 26 16.71 -2.97 16.45
N THR A 27 15.61 -3.71 16.39
CA THR A 27 15.40 -4.82 15.45
C THR A 27 14.46 -4.37 14.34
N THR A 28 14.80 -4.59 13.07
CA THR A 28 13.93 -4.20 11.94
C THR A 28 12.69 -5.10 11.86
N ILE A 29 11.66 -4.67 11.11
CA ILE A 29 10.44 -5.47 10.89
C ILE A 29 10.80 -6.82 10.28
N CYS A 30 11.61 -6.84 9.23
CA CYS A 30 12.01 -8.06 8.56
C CYS A 30 12.82 -9.01 9.47
N ASP A 31 13.78 -8.49 10.22
CA ASP A 31 14.61 -9.28 11.13
C ASP A 31 13.81 -9.90 12.27
N TYR A 32 12.80 -9.17 12.76
CA TYR A 32 11.93 -9.64 13.83
C TYR A 32 10.97 -10.74 13.37
N TYR A 33 10.28 -10.52 12.25
CA TYR A 33 9.22 -11.43 11.81
C TYR A 33 9.74 -12.66 11.05
N THR A 34 10.94 -12.62 10.47
CA THR A 34 11.51 -13.78 9.75
C THR A 34 11.58 -15.02 10.63
N PRO A 35 12.26 -15.01 11.80
CA PRO A 35 12.28 -16.17 12.68
C PRO A 35 10.94 -16.45 13.34
N LEU A 36 10.16 -15.42 13.67
CA LEU A 36 8.87 -15.56 14.34
C LEU A 36 7.82 -16.28 13.47
N ILE A 37 7.73 -15.90 12.20
CA ILE A 37 6.71 -16.42 11.26
C ILE A 37 7.17 -17.73 10.64
N LEU A 38 8.44 -17.84 10.24
CA LEU A 38 8.92 -19.03 9.54
C LEU A 38 9.35 -20.14 10.50
N GLY A 39 9.64 -19.83 11.77
CA GLY A 39 10.26 -20.77 12.70
C GLY A 39 11.67 -21.19 12.25
N LYS A 40 12.38 -20.31 11.54
CA LYS A 40 13.71 -20.55 10.95
C LYS A 40 14.70 -19.47 11.38
N GLU A 41 16.00 -19.76 11.27
CA GLU A 41 17.04 -18.76 11.54
C GLU A 41 16.93 -17.53 10.63
N ASN A 42 17.40 -16.37 11.10
CA ASN A 42 17.39 -15.15 10.30
C ASN A 42 18.54 -15.16 9.27
N THR A 43 18.28 -15.70 8.07
CA THR A 43 19.24 -15.84 6.97
C THR A 43 18.73 -15.10 5.72
N PRO A 44 19.59 -14.76 4.73
CA PRO A 44 19.13 -14.10 3.50
C PRO A 44 17.99 -14.84 2.79
N ALA A 45 18.11 -16.16 2.67
CA ALA A 45 17.09 -17.00 2.03
C ALA A 45 15.75 -16.96 2.77
N ASN A 46 15.77 -16.97 4.11
CA ASN A 46 14.57 -16.92 4.93
C ASN A 46 13.92 -15.52 4.92
N GLN A 47 14.71 -14.44 4.87
CA GLN A 47 14.16 -13.10 4.68
C GLN A 47 13.49 -12.94 3.32
N GLN A 48 14.09 -13.47 2.26
CA GLN A 48 13.45 -13.51 0.95
C GLN A 48 12.17 -14.37 0.97
N GLU A 49 12.17 -15.49 1.70
CA GLU A 49 10.97 -16.33 1.86
C GLU A 49 9.84 -15.55 2.55
N LEU A 50 10.13 -14.79 3.60
CA LEU A 50 9.14 -13.90 4.23
C LEU A 50 8.59 -12.86 3.22
N MET A 51 9.47 -12.22 2.44
CA MET A 51 9.04 -11.25 1.41
C MET A 51 8.18 -11.91 0.32
N ALA A 52 8.51 -13.13 -0.07
CA ALA A 52 7.71 -13.91 -1.00
C ALA A 52 6.31 -14.21 -0.44
N LEU A 53 6.22 -14.65 0.82
CA LEU A 53 4.93 -14.90 1.49
C LEU A 53 4.04 -13.65 1.52
N ILE A 54 4.59 -12.50 1.92
CA ILE A 54 3.85 -11.22 1.93
C ILE A 54 3.40 -10.88 0.52
N THR A 55 4.32 -10.97 -0.44
CA THR A 55 4.08 -10.58 -1.84
C THR A 55 2.99 -11.40 -2.49
N HIS A 56 3.10 -12.72 -2.39
CA HIS A 56 2.12 -13.63 -2.92
C HIS A 56 0.77 -13.47 -2.24
N THR A 57 0.75 -13.15 -0.94
CA THR A 57 -0.50 -12.97 -0.18
C THR A 57 -1.25 -11.73 -0.64
N PHE A 58 -0.57 -10.60 -0.88
CA PHE A 58 -1.27 -9.43 -1.42
C PHE A 58 -1.67 -9.61 -2.90
N ILE A 59 -1.03 -10.52 -3.64
CA ILE A 59 -1.41 -10.84 -5.02
C ILE A 59 -2.63 -11.77 -5.07
N LEU A 60 -2.53 -12.93 -4.41
CA LEU A 60 -3.51 -14.01 -4.48
C LEU A 60 -4.65 -13.87 -3.47
N GLY A 61 -4.46 -13.08 -2.41
CA GLY A 61 -5.25 -13.16 -1.19
C GLY A 61 -4.68 -14.21 -0.23
N ASN A 62 -5.42 -14.54 0.83
CA ASN A 62 -4.97 -15.53 1.79
C ASN A 62 -4.79 -16.92 1.14
N TYR A 63 -3.54 -17.36 1.01
CA TYR A 63 -3.19 -18.70 0.52
C TYR A 63 -2.18 -19.44 1.43
N THR A 64 -1.65 -18.73 2.44
CA THR A 64 -0.61 -19.20 3.35
C THR A 64 -1.17 -19.70 4.69
N THR A 65 -0.37 -20.52 5.37
CA THR A 65 -0.49 -20.83 6.79
C THR A 65 0.85 -20.55 7.47
N PRO A 66 0.91 -19.90 8.64
CA PRO A 66 -0.23 -19.50 9.48
C PRO A 66 -0.95 -18.26 8.93
N ASN A 67 -2.28 -18.26 9.05
CA ASN A 67 -3.13 -17.08 8.88
C ASN A 67 -3.83 -16.81 10.22
N VAL A 68 -3.75 -15.58 10.72
CA VAL A 68 -4.33 -15.19 12.01
C VAL A 68 -5.80 -14.77 11.94
N GLY A 69 -6.49 -15.10 10.84
CA GLY A 69 -7.91 -14.80 10.61
C GLY A 69 -8.18 -13.44 9.95
N VAL A 70 -7.14 -12.74 9.49
CA VAL A 70 -7.28 -11.47 8.75
C VAL A 70 -7.46 -11.76 7.27
N LYS A 71 -8.58 -11.28 6.74
CA LYS A 71 -8.95 -11.43 5.35
C LYS A 71 -8.06 -10.57 4.45
N VAL A 72 -7.47 -11.19 3.43
CA VAL A 72 -6.77 -10.53 2.32
C VAL A 72 -7.44 -10.98 1.04
N ASP A 73 -7.97 -10.02 0.28
CA ASP A 73 -8.72 -10.28 -0.94
C ASP A 73 -7.80 -10.50 -2.16
N GLY A 74 -6.59 -9.94 -2.12
CA GLY A 74 -5.62 -10.00 -3.20
C GLY A 74 -5.93 -9.01 -4.33
N ILE A 75 -4.95 -8.75 -5.19
CA ILE A 75 -5.10 -7.85 -6.35
C ILE A 75 -5.40 -8.59 -7.67
N ALA A 76 -5.40 -9.92 -7.66
CA ALA A 76 -5.62 -10.76 -8.85
C ALA A 76 -7.12 -10.88 -9.23
N GLY A 77 -7.78 -9.75 -9.47
CA GLY A 77 -9.11 -9.67 -10.09
C GLY A 77 -9.94 -8.46 -9.63
N PRO A 78 -11.13 -8.24 -10.24
CA PRO A 78 -12.05 -7.17 -9.87
C PRO A 78 -12.49 -7.21 -8.41
N ARG A 79 -12.56 -6.03 -7.79
CA ARG A 79 -13.04 -5.83 -6.41
C ARG A 79 -13.80 -4.53 -6.29
N THR A 80 -14.60 -4.42 -5.24
CA THR A 80 -15.19 -3.16 -4.81
C THR A 80 -14.39 -2.64 -3.63
N TYR A 81 -13.80 -1.45 -3.76
CA TYR A 81 -13.05 -0.78 -2.70
C TYR A 81 -13.64 0.60 -2.45
N GLN A 82 -14.09 0.85 -1.22
CA GLN A 82 -14.76 2.11 -0.83
C GLN A 82 -15.93 2.52 -1.75
N GLY A 83 -16.63 1.55 -2.33
CA GLY A 83 -17.76 1.79 -3.23
C GLY A 83 -17.38 1.98 -4.71
N HIS A 84 -16.09 1.92 -5.05
CA HIS A 84 -15.57 2.00 -6.42
C HIS A 84 -15.11 0.62 -6.91
N GLU A 85 -15.35 0.30 -8.18
CA GLU A 85 -14.77 -0.89 -8.79
C GLU A 85 -13.29 -0.66 -9.07
N VAL A 86 -12.46 -1.62 -8.67
CA VAL A 86 -11.01 -1.62 -8.89
C VAL A 86 -10.62 -2.93 -9.55
N ASN A 87 -9.79 -2.86 -10.59
CA ASN A 87 -9.23 -4.04 -11.24
C ASN A 87 -7.77 -3.80 -11.66
N LEU A 88 -6.85 -4.30 -10.85
CA LEU A 88 -5.41 -4.14 -11.06
C LEU A 88 -4.81 -5.21 -11.97
N LEU A 89 -5.47 -6.37 -12.09
CA LEU A 89 -4.98 -7.52 -12.86
C LEU A 89 -4.60 -7.17 -14.33
N PRO A 90 -5.32 -6.31 -15.07
CA PRO A 90 -5.02 -6.01 -16.47
C PRO A 90 -3.66 -5.31 -16.68
N TYR A 91 -3.12 -4.63 -15.66
CA TYR A 91 -1.75 -4.07 -15.73
C TYR A 91 -0.67 -5.16 -15.75
N PHE A 92 -0.99 -6.35 -15.20
CA PHE A 92 -0.06 -7.48 -15.11
C PHE A 92 -0.24 -8.49 -16.23
N THR A 93 -1.44 -8.61 -16.81
CA THR A 93 -1.73 -9.59 -17.88
C THR A 93 -1.49 -9.05 -19.29
N GLY A 94 -1.20 -7.76 -19.43
CA GLY A 94 -1.12 -7.09 -20.74
C GLY A 94 -2.48 -6.68 -21.30
N GLY A 95 -3.49 -6.49 -20.43
CA GLY A 95 -4.79 -5.91 -20.81
C GLY A 95 -4.70 -4.43 -21.21
N TYR A 96 -3.68 -3.73 -20.71
CA TYR A 96 -3.40 -2.31 -20.98
C TYR A 96 -2.05 -2.08 -21.65
N VAL A 97 -1.95 -0.98 -22.42
CA VAL A 97 -0.69 -0.39 -22.88
C VAL A 97 -0.11 0.47 -21.75
N SER A 98 0.38 -0.15 -20.68
CA SER A 98 0.71 0.54 -19.41
C SER A 98 2.12 0.28 -18.90
N SER A 99 2.91 -0.58 -19.55
CA SER A 99 4.28 -0.88 -19.11
C SER A 99 5.26 0.15 -19.66
N ASN A 100 6.21 0.60 -18.84
CA ASN A 100 7.28 1.47 -19.33
C ASN A 100 8.44 0.65 -19.92
N VAL A 101 8.52 0.61 -21.24
CA VAL A 101 9.62 -0.04 -21.97
C VAL A 101 10.41 1.04 -22.72
N GLY A 102 11.59 1.38 -22.18
CA GLY A 102 12.48 2.37 -22.79
C GLY A 102 11.86 3.78 -22.88
N GLY A 103 11.06 4.18 -21.88
CA GLY A 103 10.39 5.47 -21.82
C GLY A 103 9.06 5.53 -22.60
N LYS A 104 8.56 4.40 -23.09
CA LYS A 104 7.33 4.32 -23.89
C LYS A 104 6.34 3.34 -23.29
N ALA A 105 5.06 3.71 -23.32
CA ALA A 105 3.97 2.83 -22.96
C ALA A 105 3.95 1.61 -23.90
N SER A 106 3.87 0.40 -23.35
CA SER A 106 3.91 -0.87 -24.07
C SER A 106 3.05 -1.91 -23.38
N VAL A 107 2.70 -2.96 -24.12
CA VAL A 107 1.98 -4.13 -23.60
C VAL A 107 3.01 -5.17 -23.17
N VAL A 108 2.99 -5.54 -21.90
CA VAL A 108 3.81 -6.62 -21.35
C VAL A 108 2.91 -7.52 -20.50
N ASN A 109 3.03 -8.83 -20.69
CA ASN A 109 2.45 -9.81 -19.76
C ASN A 109 3.51 -10.16 -18.71
N TYR A 110 3.26 -9.76 -17.47
CA TYR A 110 4.07 -10.07 -16.30
C TYR A 110 3.64 -11.35 -15.58
N LEU A 111 2.61 -12.06 -16.07
CA LEU A 111 2.19 -13.37 -15.57
C LEU A 111 2.46 -14.45 -16.62
N ASP A 112 3.62 -14.35 -17.28
CA ASP A 112 3.99 -15.14 -18.45
C ASP A 112 4.64 -16.50 -18.13
N ASP A 113 4.81 -16.85 -16.85
CA ASP A 113 5.60 -18.03 -16.47
C ASP A 113 5.10 -18.73 -15.20
N GLY A 114 3.89 -19.29 -15.33
CA GLY A 114 3.20 -20.06 -14.29
C GLY A 114 2.14 -19.27 -13.53
N GLY A 115 2.11 -17.94 -13.66
CA GLY A 115 1.10 -17.06 -13.10
C GLY A 115 0.82 -17.39 -11.63
N ALA A 116 -0.46 -17.42 -11.26
CA ALA A 116 -0.90 -17.78 -9.92
C ALA A 116 -0.44 -19.17 -9.45
N ALA A 117 -0.31 -20.15 -10.36
CA ALA A 117 0.11 -21.50 -9.98
C ALA A 117 1.56 -21.54 -9.46
N ALA A 118 2.44 -20.71 -10.03
CA ALA A 118 3.81 -20.56 -9.51
C ALA A 118 3.79 -19.91 -8.11
N LEU A 119 3.00 -18.85 -7.92
CA LEU A 119 2.89 -18.16 -6.63
C LEU A 119 2.31 -19.07 -5.53
N LEU A 120 1.28 -19.87 -5.86
CA LEU A 120 0.72 -20.89 -4.94
C LEU A 120 1.74 -21.95 -4.54
N ALA A 121 2.75 -22.20 -5.36
CA ALA A 121 3.88 -23.08 -5.05
C ALA A 121 5.04 -22.34 -4.34
N ASN A 122 4.82 -21.12 -3.84
CA ASN A 122 5.82 -20.23 -3.25
C ASN A 122 7.01 -19.96 -4.18
N LYS A 123 6.77 -19.86 -5.49
CA LYS A 123 7.78 -19.52 -6.48
C LYS A 123 7.44 -18.19 -7.16
N PRO A 124 8.43 -17.32 -7.46
CA PRO A 124 8.18 -16.13 -8.26
C PRO A 124 7.65 -16.47 -9.67
N ALA A 125 8.16 -17.53 -10.27
CA ALA A 125 7.80 -18.05 -11.59
C ALA A 125 8.31 -19.50 -11.75
N ASN A 126 8.02 -20.19 -12.86
CA ASN A 126 8.58 -21.53 -13.12
C ASN A 126 10.05 -21.50 -13.53
N THR A 127 10.53 -20.40 -14.11
CA THR A 127 11.90 -20.19 -14.60
C THR A 127 12.45 -18.84 -14.13
N THR A 128 13.71 -18.54 -14.46
CA THR A 128 14.41 -17.32 -14.01
C THR A 128 14.59 -16.25 -15.09
N ASN A 129 14.05 -16.45 -16.30
CA ASN A 129 14.22 -15.55 -17.44
C ASN A 129 12.91 -14.90 -17.94
N SER A 130 11.82 -15.06 -17.20
CA SER A 130 10.49 -14.53 -17.52
C SER A 130 10.25 -13.10 -17.00
N ASN A 131 9.25 -12.42 -17.54
CA ASN A 131 8.83 -11.13 -16.99
C ASN A 131 8.26 -11.30 -15.59
N GLN A 132 7.55 -12.39 -15.35
CA GLN A 132 7.04 -12.76 -14.03
C GLN A 132 8.17 -12.90 -13.00
N TYR A 133 9.22 -13.67 -13.32
CA TYR A 133 10.35 -13.81 -12.41
C TYR A 133 10.96 -12.45 -12.05
N ARG A 134 11.18 -11.60 -13.06
CA ARG A 134 11.73 -10.26 -12.88
C ARG A 134 10.84 -9.36 -12.03
N LEU A 135 9.54 -9.33 -12.30
CA LEU A 135 8.57 -8.55 -11.52
C LEU A 135 8.60 -9.00 -10.05
N LEU A 136 8.37 -10.29 -9.80
CA LEU A 136 8.20 -10.80 -8.45
C LEU A 136 9.48 -10.67 -7.63
N THR A 137 10.64 -10.99 -8.21
CA THR A 137 11.92 -10.82 -7.50
C THR A 137 12.23 -9.35 -7.20
N HIS A 138 11.93 -8.42 -8.12
CA HIS A 138 12.08 -6.99 -7.84
C HIS A 138 11.16 -6.52 -6.70
N VAL A 139 9.93 -7.03 -6.62
CA VAL A 139 9.01 -6.72 -5.52
C VAL A 139 9.55 -7.24 -4.20
N TYR A 140 10.09 -8.47 -4.15
CA TYR A 140 10.71 -9.00 -2.92
C TYR A 140 11.88 -8.12 -2.47
N GLN A 141 12.72 -7.71 -3.41
CA GLN A 141 13.88 -6.88 -3.11
C GLN A 141 13.45 -5.49 -2.61
N TYR A 142 12.46 -4.87 -3.25
CA TYR A 142 11.95 -3.57 -2.82
C TYR A 142 11.39 -3.64 -1.40
N PHE A 143 10.55 -4.63 -1.12
CA PHE A 143 9.97 -4.78 0.22
C PHE A 143 10.99 -5.24 1.26
N GLY A 144 12.04 -5.95 0.84
CA GLY A 144 13.18 -6.24 1.71
C GLY A 144 13.85 -4.96 2.23
N ASP A 145 14.15 -4.04 1.32
CA ASP A 145 14.76 -2.75 1.66
C ASP A 145 13.76 -1.89 2.48
N PHE A 146 12.47 -1.94 2.15
CA PHE A 146 11.39 -1.24 2.88
C PHE A 146 11.23 -1.71 4.33
N TYR A 147 11.26 -3.03 4.56
CA TYR A 147 11.12 -3.63 5.90
C TYR A 147 12.45 -3.75 6.66
N GLY A 148 13.56 -3.34 6.05
CA GLY A 148 14.89 -3.33 6.66
C GLY A 148 15.51 -4.72 6.84
N CYS A 149 15.35 -5.62 5.88
CA CYS A 149 15.96 -6.95 5.90
C CYS A 149 17.50 -6.86 5.98
N SER A 150 18.09 -7.16 7.15
CA SER A 150 19.53 -6.95 7.36
C SER A 150 20.43 -7.94 6.61
N GLN A 151 19.87 -9.04 6.12
CA GLN A 151 20.60 -10.06 5.37
C GLN A 151 20.48 -9.86 3.84
N GLN A 152 19.78 -8.81 3.41
CA GLN A 152 19.70 -8.43 2.00
C GLN A 152 21.04 -7.86 1.51
N GLY A 153 21.32 -8.05 0.22
CA GLY A 153 22.59 -7.71 -0.42
C GLY A 153 23.46 -8.91 -0.77
N SER A 154 23.07 -10.12 -0.37
CA SER A 154 23.72 -11.38 -0.78
C SER A 154 23.23 -11.86 -2.15
N GLU A 155 23.82 -12.94 -2.66
CA GLU A 155 23.36 -13.57 -3.91
C GLU A 155 21.94 -14.14 -3.78
N ASP A 156 21.62 -14.71 -2.61
CA ASP A 156 20.33 -15.35 -2.30
C ASP A 156 19.20 -14.35 -2.06
N PHE A 157 19.55 -13.12 -1.64
CA PHE A 157 18.60 -12.02 -1.51
C PHE A 157 19.28 -10.68 -1.77
N ARG A 158 19.17 -10.20 -3.01
CA ARG A 158 19.87 -8.98 -3.48
C ARG A 158 19.13 -7.71 -3.06
N HIS A 159 19.83 -6.57 -2.99
CA HIS A 159 19.17 -5.26 -2.92
C HIS A 159 18.33 -4.98 -4.17
N TYR A 160 17.37 -4.05 -4.06
CA TYR A 160 16.52 -3.66 -5.19
C TYR A 160 17.35 -3.23 -6.42
N GLN A 161 17.11 -3.92 -7.53
CA GLN A 161 17.84 -3.71 -8.80
C GLN A 161 16.99 -2.99 -9.86
N GLY A 162 15.79 -2.56 -9.49
CA GLY A 162 14.89 -1.85 -10.40
C GLY A 162 15.19 -0.36 -10.53
N VAL A 163 14.26 0.34 -11.17
CA VAL A 163 14.33 1.79 -11.35
C VAL A 163 13.88 2.46 -10.05
N ALA A 164 14.71 3.34 -9.49
CA ALA A 164 14.47 3.97 -8.19
C ALA A 164 13.27 4.95 -8.16
N SER A 165 12.89 5.52 -9.31
CA SER A 165 11.71 6.37 -9.43
C SER A 165 10.45 5.50 -9.61
N MET A 166 9.62 5.40 -8.57
CA MET A 166 8.34 4.70 -8.68
C MET A 166 7.36 5.40 -9.63
N TRP A 167 7.49 6.71 -9.80
CA TRP A 167 6.77 7.42 -10.87
C TRP A 167 7.18 6.89 -12.25
N GLU A 168 8.49 6.78 -12.55
CA GLU A 168 8.95 6.30 -13.85
C GLU A 168 8.46 4.87 -14.14
N VAL A 169 8.41 4.01 -13.12
CA VAL A 169 7.93 2.63 -13.26
C VAL A 169 6.43 2.58 -13.56
N HIS A 170 5.61 3.38 -12.88
CA HIS A 170 4.15 3.24 -12.89
C HIS A 170 3.39 4.31 -13.69
N LYS A 171 4.06 5.35 -14.23
CA LYS A 171 3.41 6.50 -14.91
C LYS A 171 2.42 6.13 -16.02
N PHE A 172 2.65 5.05 -16.76
CA PHE A 172 1.73 4.66 -17.84
C PHE A 172 0.53 3.83 -17.36
N MET A 173 0.44 3.53 -16.06
CA MET A 173 -0.75 2.94 -15.45
C MET A 173 -1.77 4.01 -15.06
N ASP A 174 -1.31 5.24 -14.80
CA ASP A 174 -2.11 6.39 -14.33
C ASP A 174 -3.10 6.01 -13.20
N PRO A 175 -2.67 5.29 -12.14
CA PRO A 175 -3.61 4.73 -11.17
C PRO A 175 -4.34 5.86 -10.43
N ASN A 176 -5.64 5.64 -10.24
CA ASN A 176 -6.47 6.51 -9.42
C ASN A 176 -6.26 6.24 -7.93
N LEU A 177 -6.85 7.07 -7.07
CA LEU A 177 -6.69 6.93 -5.61
C LEU A 177 -7.18 5.58 -5.10
N PHE A 178 -8.26 5.05 -5.65
CA PHE A 178 -8.84 3.78 -5.22
C PHE A 178 -7.97 2.59 -5.61
N GLU A 179 -7.43 2.58 -6.83
CA GLU A 179 -6.48 1.57 -7.30
C GLU A 179 -5.20 1.57 -6.45
N ALA A 180 -4.61 2.76 -6.22
CA ALA A 180 -3.38 2.91 -5.46
C ALA A 180 -3.58 2.55 -3.97
N SER A 181 -4.65 3.05 -3.35
CA SER A 181 -4.98 2.75 -1.95
C SER A 181 -5.35 1.27 -1.77
N TYR A 182 -6.09 0.68 -2.70
CA TYR A 182 -6.42 -0.75 -2.66
C TYR A 182 -5.16 -1.60 -2.69
N PHE A 183 -4.21 -1.30 -3.59
CA PHE A 183 -2.93 -1.99 -3.67
C PHE A 183 -2.15 -1.90 -2.35
N ASN A 184 -2.01 -0.69 -1.78
CA ASN A 184 -1.31 -0.48 -0.51
C ASN A 184 -1.98 -1.21 0.66
N ASP A 185 -3.32 -1.19 0.71
CA ASP A 185 -4.07 -1.89 1.74
C ASP A 185 -3.88 -3.41 1.66
N GLN A 186 -3.85 -4.00 0.45
CA GLN A 186 -3.58 -5.44 0.31
C GLN A 186 -2.19 -5.80 0.84
N ILE A 187 -1.17 -4.94 0.68
CA ILE A 187 0.17 -5.16 1.24
C ILE A 187 0.15 -5.14 2.77
N ALA A 188 -0.49 -4.12 3.36
CA ALA A 188 -0.58 -4.01 4.81
C ALA A 188 -1.38 -5.17 5.42
N LEU A 189 -2.51 -5.55 4.79
CA LEU A 189 -3.32 -6.69 5.21
C LEU A 189 -2.57 -8.02 5.03
N ALA A 190 -1.74 -8.17 4.00
CA ALA A 190 -0.91 -9.37 3.84
C ALA A 190 0.04 -9.56 5.04
N GLY A 191 0.78 -8.51 5.43
CA GLY A 191 1.63 -8.53 6.62
C GLY A 191 0.84 -8.86 7.89
N GLN A 192 -0.31 -8.20 8.10
CA GLN A 192 -1.16 -8.47 9.25
C GLN A 192 -1.67 -9.92 9.27
N SER A 193 -2.04 -10.47 8.11
CA SER A 193 -2.60 -11.83 8.00
C SER A 193 -1.60 -12.93 8.35
N ILE A 194 -0.30 -12.69 8.17
CA ILE A 194 0.74 -13.64 8.55
C ILE A 194 1.28 -13.38 9.96
N GLY A 195 0.77 -12.37 10.66
CA GLY A 195 1.05 -12.12 12.08
C GLY A 195 1.82 -10.83 12.40
N PHE A 196 1.96 -9.88 11.46
CA PHE A 196 2.49 -8.57 11.82
C PHE A 196 1.56 -7.86 12.81
N GLU A 197 2.15 -7.25 13.83
CA GLU A 197 1.43 -6.49 14.85
C GLU A 197 0.96 -5.13 14.32
N ASP A 198 -0.12 -4.61 14.91
CA ASP A 198 -0.78 -3.39 14.46
C ASP A 198 0.15 -2.18 14.27
N PRO A 199 1.18 -1.92 15.10
CA PRO A 199 2.08 -0.80 14.88
C PRO A 199 2.94 -0.95 13.63
N ASP A 200 3.39 -2.17 13.31
CA ASP A 200 4.17 -2.44 12.10
C ASP A 200 3.26 -2.43 10.85
N VAL A 201 2.00 -2.88 10.97
CA VAL A 201 0.98 -2.75 9.91
C VAL A 201 0.63 -1.29 9.65
N ALA A 202 0.51 -0.49 10.71
CA ALA A 202 0.27 0.96 10.60
C ALA A 202 1.46 1.68 9.96
N PHE A 203 2.69 1.30 10.33
CA PHE A 203 3.91 1.77 9.66
C PHE A 203 3.88 1.46 8.16
N THR A 204 3.58 0.22 7.77
CA THR A 204 3.48 -0.17 6.37
C THR A 204 2.49 0.70 5.61
N ARG A 205 1.26 0.82 6.13
CA ARG A 205 0.21 1.60 5.48
C ARG A 205 0.63 3.07 5.35
N ALA A 206 1.07 3.70 6.43
CA ALA A 206 1.46 5.10 6.41
C ALA A 206 2.65 5.36 5.47
N GLY A 207 3.65 4.46 5.46
CA GLY A 207 4.81 4.56 4.59
C GLY A 207 4.44 4.50 3.11
N LEU A 208 3.59 3.55 2.72
CA LEU A 208 3.12 3.43 1.33
C LEU A 208 2.26 4.64 0.91
N GLU A 209 1.30 5.03 1.74
CA GLU A 209 0.40 6.16 1.46
C GLU A 209 1.18 7.47 1.31
N GLN A 210 2.08 7.77 2.25
CA GLN A 210 2.87 9.01 2.21
C GLN A 210 3.83 9.07 1.02
N THR A 211 4.37 7.92 0.61
CA THR A 211 5.38 7.86 -0.46
C THR A 211 4.76 7.88 -1.85
N PHE A 212 3.55 7.36 -2.03
CA PHE A 212 3.00 7.05 -3.36
C PHE A 212 1.62 7.66 -3.65
N ASN A 213 0.79 7.93 -2.64
CA ASN A 213 -0.63 8.26 -2.81
C ASN A 213 -0.93 9.76 -2.85
N SER A 214 -0.03 10.54 -3.42
CA SER A 214 -0.28 11.94 -3.69
C SER A 214 0.39 12.36 -4.99
N ARG A 215 -0.29 13.24 -5.73
CA ARG A 215 0.24 13.85 -6.94
C ARG A 215 1.33 14.84 -6.61
N CYS A 216 2.31 14.91 -7.50
CA CYS A 216 3.38 15.90 -7.47
C CYS A 216 4.22 15.89 -6.18
N LEU A 217 4.42 14.73 -5.56
CA LEU A 217 5.30 14.63 -4.39
C LEU A 217 6.70 15.14 -4.76
N PRO A 218 7.33 16.00 -3.94
CA PRO A 218 8.72 16.38 -4.15
C PRO A 218 9.62 15.17 -4.34
N PRO A 219 10.71 15.28 -5.13
CA PRO A 219 11.70 14.22 -5.23
C PRO A 219 12.20 13.81 -3.84
N ALA A 220 12.17 12.51 -3.55
CA ALA A 220 12.54 11.96 -2.26
C ALA A 220 13.47 10.75 -2.43
N THR A 221 14.41 10.60 -1.49
CA THR A 221 15.28 9.44 -1.41
C THR A 221 14.50 8.31 -0.73
N VAL A 222 14.23 7.22 -1.46
CA VAL A 222 13.47 6.07 -0.95
C VAL A 222 14.30 4.80 -1.09
N ILE A 223 14.11 4.03 -2.16
CA ILE A 223 14.80 2.75 -2.38
C ILE A 223 15.31 2.68 -3.82
N PRO A 224 16.61 2.39 -4.04
CA PRO A 224 17.66 2.35 -3.01
C PRO A 224 18.06 3.78 -2.61
N PRO A 225 18.50 4.01 -1.35
CA PRO A 225 18.94 5.33 -0.91
C PRO A 225 20.10 5.91 -1.73
N SER A 226 20.94 5.05 -2.31
CA SER A 226 22.08 5.42 -3.15
C SER A 226 21.67 6.10 -4.46
N ALA A 227 20.41 5.99 -4.90
CA ALA A 227 19.91 6.67 -6.08
C ALA A 227 19.63 8.17 -5.85
N GLY A 228 19.74 8.65 -4.60
CA GLY A 228 19.39 10.02 -4.23
C GLY A 228 17.90 10.32 -4.39
N PRO A 229 17.52 11.61 -4.40
CA PRO A 229 16.12 12.02 -4.57
C PRO A 229 15.55 11.63 -5.94
N GLN A 230 14.38 10.98 -5.94
CA GLN A 230 13.68 10.48 -7.13
C GLN A 230 12.19 10.82 -7.08
N LEU A 231 11.52 10.86 -8.23
CA LEU A 231 10.06 11.05 -8.30
C LEU A 231 9.34 9.78 -7.84
N GLN A 232 8.39 9.90 -6.90
CA GLN A 232 7.76 8.74 -6.26
C GLN A 232 6.25 8.64 -6.46
N SER A 233 5.54 9.71 -6.87
CA SER A 233 4.09 9.64 -7.06
C SER A 233 3.67 8.49 -7.97
N ILE A 234 2.87 7.55 -7.44
CA ILE A 234 2.21 6.51 -8.23
C ILE A 234 0.79 6.98 -8.54
N CYS A 235 0.06 7.44 -7.50
CA CYS A 235 -1.25 8.07 -7.67
C CYS A 235 -1.09 9.35 -8.49
N THR A 236 -1.56 9.31 -9.73
CA THR A 236 -1.32 10.35 -10.74
C THR A 236 -2.60 10.88 -11.38
N ASP A 237 -3.71 10.15 -11.27
CA ASP A 237 -5.01 10.57 -11.76
C ASP A 237 -5.42 11.94 -11.20
N VAL A 238 -5.78 12.83 -12.11
CA VAL A 238 -6.00 14.23 -11.75
C VAL A 238 -7.28 14.49 -10.96
N ASN A 239 -8.21 13.54 -10.98
CA ASN A 239 -9.56 13.70 -10.44
C ASN A 239 -9.67 13.23 -8.99
N THR A 240 -9.00 12.12 -8.66
CA THR A 240 -9.14 11.46 -7.36
C THR A 240 -7.89 11.57 -6.49
N CYS A 241 -6.69 11.64 -7.08
CA CYS A 241 -5.47 11.70 -6.29
C CYS A 241 -5.27 13.10 -5.70
N PRO A 242 -5.05 13.21 -4.39
CA PRO A 242 -4.81 14.50 -3.75
C PRO A 242 -3.49 15.10 -4.21
N LEU A 243 -3.44 16.42 -4.29
CA LEU A 243 -2.18 17.14 -4.48
C LEU A 243 -1.38 17.11 -3.17
N ALA A 244 -0.09 16.79 -3.24
CA ALA A 244 0.78 16.83 -2.06
C ALA A 244 0.84 18.23 -1.44
N GLU A 245 0.94 18.32 -0.12
CA GLU A 245 0.99 19.60 0.61
C GLU A 245 2.12 20.52 0.13
N ASN A 246 3.28 19.94 -0.19
CA ASN A 246 4.45 20.63 -0.73
C ASN A 246 4.66 20.30 -2.21
N ALA A 247 3.59 20.25 -3.01
CA ALA A 247 3.65 19.77 -4.39
C ALA A 247 4.69 20.49 -5.27
N ASN A 248 5.47 19.70 -6.02
CA ASN A 248 6.40 20.16 -7.04
C ASN A 248 6.03 19.55 -8.41
N CYS A 249 4.89 19.93 -8.96
CA CYS A 249 4.41 19.37 -10.24
C CYS A 249 5.38 19.64 -11.41
N SER A 250 6.13 20.74 -11.37
CA SER A 250 7.14 21.05 -12.39
C SER A 250 8.30 20.05 -12.48
N ALA A 251 8.53 19.25 -11.43
CA ALA A 251 9.53 18.19 -11.48
C ALA A 251 9.06 16.98 -12.30
N TYR A 252 7.76 16.84 -12.51
CA TYR A 252 7.15 15.75 -13.28
C TYR A 252 6.96 16.20 -14.74
N PRO A 253 7.26 15.33 -15.73
CA PRO A 253 6.87 15.54 -17.12
C PRO A 253 5.39 15.88 -17.25
N ASP A 254 5.08 16.86 -18.11
CA ASP A 254 3.73 17.38 -18.34
C ASP A 254 2.99 17.80 -17.05
N GLY A 255 3.74 18.24 -16.03
CA GLY A 255 3.18 18.66 -14.74
C GLY A 255 2.64 17.49 -13.91
N GLY A 256 3.02 16.25 -14.23
CA GLY A 256 2.49 15.04 -13.60
C GLY A 256 1.10 14.65 -14.09
N VAL A 257 0.64 15.23 -15.20
CA VAL A 257 -0.61 14.84 -15.85
C VAL A 257 -0.32 13.75 -16.86
N LEU A 258 -0.99 12.61 -16.70
CA LEU A 258 -0.84 11.45 -17.58
C LEU A 258 -2.14 11.19 -18.31
N GLN A 259 -2.06 10.33 -19.31
CA GLN A 259 -3.24 9.83 -20.03
C GLN A 259 -3.54 8.43 -19.53
N TYR A 260 -4.83 8.13 -19.43
CA TYR A 260 -5.30 6.78 -19.16
C TYR A 260 -4.68 5.79 -20.17
N PRO A 261 -4.23 4.60 -19.70
CA PRO A 261 -3.70 3.59 -20.59
C PRO A 261 -4.72 3.14 -21.61
N ALA A 262 -4.29 2.98 -22.86
CA ALA A 262 -5.11 2.39 -23.89
C ALA A 262 -5.38 0.90 -23.58
N ILE A 263 -6.59 0.44 -23.92
CA ILE A 263 -6.96 -0.98 -23.83
C ILE A 263 -6.25 -1.74 -24.95
N ALA A 264 -5.41 -2.71 -24.57
CA ALA A 264 -4.76 -3.61 -25.50
C ALA A 264 -5.61 -4.85 -25.80
N ASN A 265 -6.32 -5.38 -24.79
CA ASN A 265 -7.16 -6.56 -24.94
C ASN A 265 -8.33 -6.56 -23.96
N VAL A 266 -9.53 -6.26 -24.46
CA VAL A 266 -10.78 -6.17 -23.68
C VAL A 266 -11.13 -7.43 -22.88
N THR A 267 -10.76 -8.63 -23.36
CA THR A 267 -11.08 -9.88 -22.67
C THR A 267 -10.32 -10.02 -21.35
N LEU A 268 -9.16 -9.37 -21.23
CA LEU A 268 -8.32 -9.40 -20.03
C LEU A 268 -8.77 -8.40 -18.95
N LEU A 269 -9.81 -7.60 -19.20
CA LEU A 269 -10.33 -6.60 -18.27
C LEU A 269 -11.39 -7.17 -17.32
N GLU A 270 -11.85 -8.41 -17.54
CA GLU A 270 -12.84 -9.09 -16.70
C GLU A 270 -14.12 -8.26 -16.44
N GLY A 271 -14.51 -7.43 -17.43
CA GLY A 271 -15.70 -6.59 -17.37
C GLY A 271 -15.55 -5.27 -16.60
N VAL A 272 -14.38 -5.00 -16.02
CA VAL A 272 -14.10 -3.76 -15.26
C VAL A 272 -12.94 -3.02 -15.93
N PRO A 273 -13.21 -2.22 -16.98
CA PRO A 273 -12.20 -1.33 -17.57
C PRO A 273 -11.82 -0.21 -16.60
N LYS A 274 -10.63 0.35 -16.78
CA LYS A 274 -10.24 1.60 -16.15
C LYS A 274 -11.09 2.72 -16.75
N GLU A 275 -11.92 3.34 -15.92
CA GLU A 275 -12.78 4.44 -16.34
C GLU A 275 -12.03 5.77 -16.25
N ASN A 276 -12.25 6.64 -17.24
CA ASN A 276 -11.80 8.01 -17.18
C ASN A 276 -12.83 8.80 -16.35
N ASP A 277 -12.48 9.17 -15.13
CA ASP A 277 -13.39 9.88 -14.20
C ASP A 277 -13.78 11.30 -14.68
N THR A 278 -13.34 11.73 -15.86
CA THR A 278 -13.74 13.01 -16.48
C THR A 278 -15.14 13.02 -17.13
N ILE A 279 -15.99 12.01 -16.94
CA ILE A 279 -17.41 12.09 -17.33
C ILE A 279 -18.33 11.78 -16.15
N GLY A 280 -18.35 12.71 -15.19
CA GLY A 280 -19.55 12.93 -14.39
C GLY A 280 -20.65 13.58 -15.24
N LEU A 281 -21.38 12.78 -16.03
CA LEU A 281 -22.81 12.91 -16.34
C LEU A 281 -23.22 11.84 -17.37
N SER A 282 -24.06 10.88 -16.97
CA SER A 282 -25.26 10.39 -17.70
C SER A 282 -25.53 8.93 -17.34
N THR A 283 -26.61 8.74 -16.59
CA THR A 283 -27.46 7.56 -16.68
C THR A 283 -27.64 7.10 -18.14
N ALA A 284 -27.27 5.85 -18.42
CA ALA A 284 -27.80 5.06 -19.53
C ALA A 284 -28.21 3.70 -18.92
N SER A 285 -29.45 3.55 -18.45
CA SER A 285 -30.55 3.08 -19.30
C SER A 285 -30.16 1.84 -20.10
N ALA A 286 -30.12 0.68 -19.44
CA ALA A 286 -30.34 -0.58 -20.13
C ALA A 286 -31.80 -0.61 -20.59
N SER A 287 -32.00 -0.36 -21.88
CA SER A 287 -33.26 -0.58 -22.59
C SER A 287 -33.59 -2.08 -22.61
N GLY A 288 -34.64 -2.45 -21.89
CA GLY A 288 -35.28 -3.77 -21.97
C GLY A 288 -36.78 -3.66 -21.69
N SER A 289 -37.54 -3.17 -22.66
CA SER A 289 -39.00 -3.36 -22.73
C SER A 289 -39.30 -4.81 -23.11
N ALA A 290 -40.32 -5.55 -22.66
CA ALA A 290 -41.36 -5.46 -21.64
C ALA A 290 -41.87 -6.93 -21.51
N SER A 291 -42.42 -7.45 -20.40
CA SER A 291 -43.80 -7.18 -19.97
C SER A 291 -44.13 -7.92 -18.66
N SER A 292 -44.78 -7.17 -17.76
CA SER A 292 -45.88 -7.55 -16.84
C SER A 292 -45.78 -8.79 -15.94
N ALA A 293 -45.69 -8.56 -14.63
CA ALA A 293 -46.69 -9.03 -13.66
C ALA A 293 -46.64 -8.17 -12.38
N THR A 294 -47.78 -7.58 -12.06
CA THR A 294 -48.13 -6.93 -10.79
C THR A 294 -48.09 -7.90 -9.62
N ALA A 295 -47.44 -7.51 -8.51
CA ALA A 295 -47.94 -7.77 -7.14
C ALA A 295 -47.19 -6.91 -6.13
N SER A 296 -47.98 -6.11 -5.40
CA SER A 296 -47.69 -5.32 -4.22
C SER A 296 -47.26 -6.16 -3.01
N VAL A 297 -46.19 -5.77 -2.29
CA VAL A 297 -46.05 -5.93 -0.82
C VAL A 297 -45.15 -4.82 -0.25
N SER A 298 -45.61 -4.27 0.87
CA SER A 298 -45.04 -3.20 1.69
C SER A 298 -44.06 -3.71 2.76
N SER A 299 -42.98 -2.96 3.04
CA SER A 299 -42.29 -2.86 4.35
C SER A 299 -41.15 -1.83 4.22
N THR A 300 -41.26 -0.60 4.74
CA THR A 300 -40.85 -0.14 6.09
C THR A 300 -39.67 -0.89 6.73
N ALA A 301 -38.51 -0.24 6.77
CA ALA A 301 -37.62 -0.22 7.94
C ALA A 301 -36.60 0.94 7.84
N SER A 302 -36.65 1.82 8.83
CA SER A 302 -35.65 2.83 9.17
C SER A 302 -34.34 2.19 9.63
N GLY A 303 -33.22 2.86 9.38
CA GLY A 303 -31.92 2.51 9.93
C GLY A 303 -30.89 3.60 9.74
N SER A 304 -30.93 4.62 10.59
CA SER A 304 -29.87 5.61 10.76
C SER A 304 -28.64 4.98 11.42
N ALA A 305 -27.45 5.19 10.85
CA ALA A 305 -26.16 5.12 11.55
C ALA A 305 -25.15 5.92 10.69
N ALA A 306 -24.89 7.19 11.05
CA ALA A 306 -23.81 7.60 11.95
C ALA A 306 -22.41 7.40 11.33
N SER A 307 -21.92 8.45 10.68
CA SER A 307 -20.52 8.67 10.36
C SER A 307 -19.68 8.72 11.64
N PRO A 308 -18.47 8.13 11.67
CA PRO A 308 -17.42 8.60 12.54
C PRO A 308 -16.48 9.54 11.77
N SER A 309 -16.49 10.79 12.22
CA SER A 309 -15.43 11.76 12.01
C SER A 309 -14.13 11.22 12.63
N ALA A 310 -13.04 11.13 11.87
CA ALA A 310 -11.71 10.88 12.42
C ALA A 310 -10.95 12.21 12.47
N SER A 311 -10.82 12.70 13.69
CA SER A 311 -10.03 13.85 14.10
C SER A 311 -8.55 13.61 13.86
N SER A 312 -7.88 14.67 13.40
CA SER A 312 -6.45 14.80 13.23
C SER A 312 -5.70 14.82 14.57
N THR A 313 -4.77 13.89 14.76
CA THR A 313 -3.61 14.06 15.66
C THR A 313 -2.42 13.23 15.17
N GLY A 314 -1.43 13.91 14.59
CA GLY A 314 0.01 13.63 14.68
C GLY A 314 0.52 12.24 14.31
N ALA A 315 0.70 11.99 13.00
CA ALA A 315 1.66 10.99 12.54
C ALA A 315 3.06 11.63 12.49
N ALA A 316 4.02 10.99 13.16
CA ALA A 316 5.41 11.38 13.15
C ALA A 316 5.97 11.30 11.72
N ALA A 317 6.60 12.39 11.28
CA ALA A 317 7.40 12.43 10.08
C ALA A 317 8.61 11.49 10.25
N TYR A 318 8.67 10.42 9.47
CA TYR A 318 9.91 9.68 9.30
C TYR A 318 10.78 10.45 8.31
N THR A 319 11.72 11.23 8.86
CA THR A 319 12.85 11.77 8.11
C THR A 319 13.79 10.62 7.78
N PHE A 320 13.97 10.32 6.50
CA PHE A 320 15.00 9.39 6.04
C PHE A 320 16.40 9.94 6.41
N GLY A 321 16.96 9.36 7.48
CA GLY A 321 18.39 9.17 7.75
C GLY A 321 19.18 10.37 8.28
N ILE A 322 19.50 10.39 9.60
CA ILE A 322 20.87 10.41 10.14
C ILE A 322 20.86 9.88 11.61
N GLY A 323 21.66 8.83 11.90
CA GLY A 323 22.34 8.55 13.18
C GLY A 323 21.61 8.55 14.54
N ASN A 324 21.61 7.39 15.20
CA ASN A 324 21.66 7.12 16.66
C ASN A 324 20.59 7.76 17.60
N PRO A 325 19.70 6.97 18.24
CA PRO A 325 18.61 7.49 19.07
C PRO A 325 19.02 7.59 20.55
N LEU A 326 19.65 8.69 20.96
CA LEU A 326 19.85 9.03 22.38
C LEU A 326 19.90 10.55 22.56
N ALA A 327 18.74 11.21 22.56
CA ALA A 327 18.45 12.46 23.30
C ALA A 327 17.07 13.04 22.93
N VAL A 328 15.99 12.52 23.50
CA VAL A 328 14.78 13.32 23.73
C VAL A 328 14.24 12.98 25.12
N LEU A 329 14.72 13.72 26.11
CA LEU A 329 14.07 13.87 27.41
C LEU A 329 14.48 15.24 27.99
N ALA A 330 13.47 16.00 28.41
CA ALA A 330 13.48 17.37 28.95
C ALA A 330 13.39 18.48 27.89
N GLY A 331 12.43 19.41 27.91
CA GLY A 331 11.36 19.66 28.85
C GLY A 331 10.69 21.00 28.49
N MET A 332 9.37 21.09 28.63
CA MET A 332 8.68 22.38 28.71
C MET A 332 8.76 22.88 30.15
N ALA A 333 9.61 23.88 30.41
CA ALA A 333 9.42 24.88 31.46
C ALA A 333 10.56 25.92 31.41
N GLY A 334 10.21 27.21 31.36
CA GLY A 334 11.10 28.27 31.83
C GLY A 334 11.52 29.30 30.78
N LEU A 335 10.79 30.41 30.78
CA LEU A 335 11.27 31.80 30.69
C LEU A 335 12.80 32.02 30.65
N LEU A 336 13.19 32.98 29.79
CA LEU A 336 14.25 34.01 29.94
C LEU A 336 15.28 34.07 28.79
N PHE A 337 15.20 35.18 28.06
CA PHE A 337 16.30 36.10 27.69
C PHE A 337 17.71 35.53 27.48
N THR A 338 18.20 35.66 26.23
CA THR A 338 19.44 36.34 25.73
C THR A 338 19.91 35.58 24.49
N ALA A 339 19.87 36.14 23.28
CA ALA A 339 20.78 37.14 22.71
C ALA A 339 22.26 36.69 22.67
N LEU A 340 22.90 36.95 21.50
CA LEU A 340 24.31 36.79 21.09
C LEU A 340 24.67 35.44 20.41
N VAL A 341 24.90 35.42 19.10
CA VAL A 341 26.09 35.90 18.33
C VAL A 341 27.18 34.82 18.26
N LEU A 342 27.20 34.06 17.17
CA LEU A 342 28.18 34.09 16.07
C LEU A 342 27.76 33.08 14.98
#